data_AF-A0A060CPT6-F1
#
_entry.id   AF-A0A060CPT6-F1
#
_cell.length_a   1.000
_cell.length_b   1.000
_cell.length_c   1.000
_cell.angle_alpha   90.00
_cell.angle_beta   90.00
_cell.angle_gamma   90.00
#
_symmetry.space_group_name_H-M   'P 1'
#
loop_
_entity.id
_entity.type
_entity.pdbx_description
1 polymer ?
#
loop_
_entity_poly.entity_id
_entity_poly.type
_entity_poly.pdbx_seq_one_letter_code
_entity_poly.pdbx_strand_id
1 'polypeptide(L)'
;PPPTVAIRRVEFPTGRIDHPEEPNPKRVLPEAVAYEVTQLLHDNITGGTGTAAYTGCSGQAGKTGTTDNYTDAWFAGYQPNLATAVWVGYPQSNDIEMTSVHGTTVFGGTFPAMIWNSLYANGGVPCEEFEVPETPISWAPYYGEFTQSGPSEETSSDGE
;
A
#
# COMPACT_ATOMS: atom_id res chain seq x y z
N PRO A 1 -4.54 11.67 7.01
CA PRO A 1 -5.75 11.70 6.16
C PRO A 1 -6.99 11.42 7.01
N PRO A 2 -8.12 12.10 6.77
CA PRO A 2 -9.39 11.79 7.44
C PRO A 2 -9.83 10.33 7.18
N PRO A 3 -10.53 9.66 8.12
CA PRO A 3 -11.23 8.40 7.85
C PRO A 3 -12.00 8.43 6.52
N THR A 4 -12.03 7.30 5.81
CA THR A 4 -12.70 7.21 4.51
C THR A 4 -14.20 7.43 4.67
N VAL A 5 -14.71 8.50 4.06
CA VAL A 5 -16.15 8.83 4.05
C VAL A 5 -16.63 8.89 2.60
N ALA A 6 -17.67 8.11 2.29
CA ALA A 6 -18.25 8.05 0.95
C ALA A 6 -19.30 9.16 0.70
N ILE A 7 -19.87 9.74 1.75
CA ILE A 7 -20.98 10.70 1.68
C ILE A 7 -20.50 12.06 2.16
N ARG A 8 -20.61 13.10 1.33
CA ARG A 8 -20.25 14.48 1.73
C ARG A 8 -21.41 15.25 2.35
N ARG A 9 -22.63 15.03 1.86
CA ARG A 9 -23.87 15.67 2.34
C ARG A 9 -25.08 14.85 1.91
N VAL A 10 -26.17 14.97 2.67
CA VAL A 10 -27.49 14.44 2.34
C VAL A 10 -28.46 15.63 2.23
N GLU A 11 -29.06 15.81 1.06
CA GLU A 11 -30.05 16.87 0.81
C GLU A 11 -31.45 16.26 0.77
N PHE A 12 -32.34 16.72 1.65
CA PHE A 12 -33.70 16.20 1.77
C PHE A 12 -34.66 16.98 0.85
N PRO A 13 -35.79 16.37 0.43
CA PRO A 13 -36.81 17.07 -0.36
C PRO A 13 -37.37 18.34 0.31
N THR A 14 -37.24 18.44 1.63
CA THR A 14 -37.65 19.60 2.43
C THR A 14 -36.68 20.78 2.34
N GLY A 15 -35.54 20.62 1.66
CA GLY A 15 -34.45 21.61 1.61
C GLY A 15 -33.50 21.57 2.81
N ARG A 16 -33.71 20.67 3.78
CA ARG A 16 -32.74 20.42 4.86
C ARG A 16 -31.49 19.74 4.28
N ILE A 17 -30.31 20.16 4.73
CA ILE A 17 -29.02 19.54 4.39
C ILE A 17 -28.40 19.00 5.66
N ASP A 18 -28.10 17.70 5.68
CA ASP A 18 -27.33 17.07 6.74
C ASP A 18 -25.91 16.78 6.24
N HIS A 19 -24.92 17.05 7.09
CA HIS A 19 -23.52 16.72 6.86
C HIS A 19 -23.15 15.53 7.76
N PRO A 20 -22.53 14.46 7.23
CA PRO A 20 -21.95 13.42 8.06
C PRO A 20 -20.92 13.99 9.03
N GLU A 21 -20.70 13.30 10.15
CA GLU A 21 -19.70 13.72 11.12
C GLU A 21 -18.33 13.83 10.45
N GLU A 22 -17.66 14.96 10.67
CA GLU A 22 -16.36 15.19 10.08
C GLU A 22 -15.36 14.15 10.62
N PRO A 23 -14.54 13.56 9.75
CA PRO A 23 -13.64 12.52 10.18
C PRO A 23 -12.61 13.08 11.19
N ASN A 24 -12.37 12.37 12.30
CA ASN A 24 -11.37 12.75 13.30
C ASN A 24 -10.09 11.90 13.13
N PRO A 25 -9.11 12.32 12.29
CA PRO A 25 -7.91 11.54 12.04
C PRO A 25 -7.04 11.43 13.29
N LYS A 26 -6.57 10.22 13.58
CA LYS A 26 -5.59 9.96 14.64
C LYS A 26 -4.24 9.68 14.01
N ARG A 27 -3.20 10.35 14.50
CA ARG A 27 -1.81 10.04 14.12
C ARG A 27 -1.43 8.69 14.74
N VAL A 28 -1.10 7.72 13.89
CA VAL A 28 -0.74 6.34 14.31
C VAL A 28 0.74 6.02 14.11
N LEU A 29 1.45 6.83 13.31
CA LEU A 29 2.90 6.72 13.08
C LEU A 29 3.55 8.11 13.19
N PRO A 30 4.80 8.19 13.68
CA PRO A 30 5.64 9.38 13.51
C PRO A 30 5.88 9.68 12.02
N GLU A 31 6.04 10.97 11.67
CA GLU A 31 6.21 11.39 10.28
C GLU A 31 7.48 10.80 9.65
N ALA A 32 8.59 10.83 10.38
CA ALA A 32 9.84 10.23 9.95
C ALA A 32 9.68 8.74 9.62
N VAL A 33 8.97 7.98 10.46
CA VAL A 33 8.73 6.54 10.23
C VAL A 33 7.88 6.32 8.98
N ALA A 34 6.80 7.09 8.81
CA ALA A 34 5.96 7.00 7.63
C ALA A 34 6.73 7.36 6.35
N TYR A 35 7.58 8.39 6.39
CA TYR A 35 8.40 8.83 5.27
C TYR A 35 9.42 7.76 4.86
N GLU A 36 10.12 7.13 5.81
CA GLU A 36 11.04 6.02 5.50
C GLU A 36 10.31 4.82 4.88
N VAL A 37 9.12 4.48 5.37
CA VAL A 37 8.29 3.43 4.75
C VAL A 37 7.92 3.82 3.31
N THR A 38 7.58 5.08 3.06
CA THR A 38 7.34 5.59 1.70
C THR A 38 8.57 5.41 0.83
N GLN A 39 9.79 5.73 1.30
CA GLN A 39 11.02 5.54 0.53
C GLN A 39 11.24 4.07 0.18
N LEU A 40 11.11 3.15 1.15
CA LEU A 40 11.24 1.71 0.91
C LEU A 40 10.22 1.18 -0.11
N LEU A 41 9.00 1.72 -0.07
CA LEU A 41 7.94 1.36 -1.01
C LEU A 41 8.10 2.05 -2.38
N HIS A 42 8.79 3.18 -2.46
CA HIS A 42 9.23 3.79 -3.70
C HIS A 42 10.29 2.93 -4.39
N ASP A 43 11.27 2.43 -3.63
CA ASP A 43 12.30 1.51 -4.14
C ASP A 43 11.67 0.22 -4.69
N ASN A 44 10.62 -0.29 -4.06
CA ASN A 44 9.92 -1.48 -4.55
C ASN A 44 9.29 -1.28 -5.95
N ILE A 45 8.85 -0.08 -6.28
CA ILE A 45 8.24 0.22 -7.59
C ILE A 45 9.24 0.74 -8.61
N THR A 46 10.43 1.19 -8.20
CA THR A 46 11.47 1.65 -9.14
C THR A 46 12.51 0.58 -9.46
N GLY A 47 12.76 -0.36 -8.54
CA GLY A 47 13.72 -1.45 -8.71
C GLY A 47 13.32 -2.80 -8.12
N GLY A 48 12.14 -2.90 -7.50
CA GLY A 48 11.67 -4.13 -6.85
C GLY A 48 10.61 -4.91 -7.64
N THR A 49 9.68 -5.54 -6.92
CA THR A 49 8.65 -6.41 -7.52
C THR A 49 7.49 -5.63 -8.14
N GLY A 50 7.37 -4.33 -7.82
CA GLY A 50 6.25 -3.48 -8.23
C GLY A 50 6.51 -2.63 -9.46
N THR A 51 7.55 -2.92 -10.25
CA THR A 51 8.03 -2.03 -11.33
C THR A 51 7.00 -1.70 -12.40
N ALA A 52 6.06 -2.61 -12.68
CA ALA A 52 4.96 -2.36 -13.61
C ALA A 52 3.98 -1.26 -13.13
N ALA A 53 4.01 -0.88 -11.85
CA ALA A 53 3.15 0.17 -11.31
C ALA A 53 3.70 1.58 -11.55
N TYR A 54 5.01 1.75 -11.70
CA TYR A 54 5.65 3.07 -11.70
C TYR A 54 5.34 3.87 -12.97
N THR A 55 4.86 5.10 -12.82
CA THR A 55 4.53 5.99 -13.94
C THR A 55 5.60 7.06 -14.18
N GLY A 56 6.72 7.03 -13.45
CA GLY A 56 7.75 8.08 -13.46
C GLY A 56 7.54 9.20 -12.44
N CYS A 57 6.51 9.12 -11.57
CA CYS A 57 6.25 10.13 -10.55
C CYS A 57 7.00 9.82 -9.24
N SER A 58 7.84 10.75 -8.78
CA SER A 58 8.69 10.62 -7.58
C SER A 58 7.91 10.36 -6.29
N GLY A 59 6.69 10.87 -6.15
CA GLY A 59 5.87 10.62 -4.97
C GLY A 59 5.03 9.33 -5.01
N GLN A 60 5.30 8.39 -5.92
CA GLN A 60 4.63 7.09 -5.91
C GLN A 60 5.33 6.11 -4.95
N ALA A 61 4.55 5.34 -4.23
CA ALA A 61 5.05 4.23 -3.41
C ALA A 61 4.06 3.07 -3.48
N GLY A 62 4.53 1.82 -3.46
CA GLY A 62 3.61 0.69 -3.47
C GLY A 62 4.24 -0.67 -3.20
N LYS A 63 3.39 -1.64 -2.88
CA LYS A 63 3.76 -3.00 -2.52
C LYS A 63 2.94 -4.02 -3.30
N THR A 64 3.62 -5.06 -3.78
CA THR A 64 2.97 -6.25 -4.31
C THR A 64 2.59 -7.23 -3.19
N GLY A 65 1.45 -7.89 -3.36
CA GLY A 65 1.03 -9.07 -2.60
C GLY A 65 0.65 -10.21 -3.53
N THR A 66 0.95 -11.45 -3.15
CA THR A 66 0.59 -12.66 -3.90
C THR A 66 0.45 -13.79 -2.90
N THR A 67 -0.68 -14.49 -2.92
CA THR A 67 -0.89 -15.68 -2.07
C THR A 67 -0.20 -16.90 -2.69
N ASP A 68 -0.07 -17.95 -1.88
CA ASP A 68 0.38 -19.24 -2.37
C ASP A 68 -0.48 -19.73 -3.55
N ASN A 69 0.11 -20.49 -4.46
CA ASN A 69 -0.53 -21.01 -5.67
C ASN A 69 -1.11 -19.94 -6.62
N TYR A 70 -0.74 -18.66 -6.47
CA TYR A 70 -1.18 -17.58 -7.36
C TYR A 70 -2.70 -17.41 -7.44
N THR A 71 -3.41 -17.63 -6.33
CA THR A 71 -4.88 -17.56 -6.29
C THR A 71 -5.39 -16.14 -6.10
N ASP A 72 -4.61 -15.29 -5.42
CA ASP A 72 -4.85 -13.87 -5.24
C ASP A 72 -3.60 -13.06 -5.57
N ALA A 73 -3.78 -12.00 -6.35
CA ALA A 73 -2.73 -11.05 -6.67
C ALA A 73 -3.17 -9.62 -6.30
N TRP A 74 -2.31 -8.92 -5.58
CA TRP A 74 -2.58 -7.58 -5.05
C TRP A 74 -1.50 -6.59 -5.44
N PHE A 75 -1.90 -5.36 -5.69
CA PHE A 75 -1.02 -4.20 -5.63
C PHE A 75 -1.68 -3.12 -4.80
N ALA A 76 -1.00 -2.68 -3.73
CA ALA A 76 -1.43 -1.56 -2.91
C ALA A 76 -0.39 -0.44 -3.03
N GLY A 77 -0.82 0.73 -3.48
CA GLY A 77 0.07 1.86 -3.70
C GLY A 77 -0.64 3.18 -3.50
N TYR A 78 0.17 4.23 -3.36
CA TYR A 78 -0.32 5.57 -3.05
C TYR A 78 0.62 6.66 -3.58
N GLN A 79 0.05 7.86 -3.71
CA GLN A 79 0.66 9.18 -3.83
C GLN A 79 0.09 10.09 -2.72
N PRO A 80 0.64 11.29 -2.46
CA PRO A 80 0.14 12.18 -1.39
C PRO A 80 -1.37 12.45 -1.46
N ASN A 81 -1.92 12.49 -2.67
CA ASN A 81 -3.31 12.86 -2.96
C ASN A 81 -4.25 11.68 -3.22
N LEU A 82 -3.75 10.44 -3.38
CA LEU A 82 -4.57 9.27 -3.69
C LEU A 82 -3.92 7.98 -3.19
N ALA A 83 -4.72 7.12 -2.57
CA ALA A 83 -4.34 5.75 -2.23
C ALA A 83 -5.25 4.76 -2.97
N THR A 84 -4.69 3.66 -3.46
CA THR A 84 -5.43 2.66 -4.24
C THR A 84 -4.90 1.26 -3.98
N ALA A 85 -5.82 0.31 -3.79
CA ALA A 85 -5.53 -1.11 -3.80
C ALA A 85 -6.24 -1.77 -4.98
N VAL A 86 -5.52 -2.63 -5.70
CA VAL A 86 -6.04 -3.44 -6.79
C VAL A 86 -5.88 -4.91 -6.41
N TRP A 87 -6.97 -5.65 -6.55
CA TRP A 87 -6.99 -7.11 -6.44
C TRP A 87 -7.36 -7.72 -7.79
N VAL A 88 -6.70 -8.82 -8.11
CA VAL A 88 -7.06 -9.70 -9.22
C VAL A 88 -7.11 -11.12 -8.66
N GLY A 89 -8.22 -11.81 -8.93
CA GLY A 89 -8.48 -13.18 -8.51
C GLY A 89 -9.83 -13.67 -9.06
N TYR A 90 -10.17 -14.91 -8.77
CA TYR A 90 -11.45 -15.50 -9.16
C TYR A 90 -12.47 -15.36 -8.04
N PRO A 91 -13.66 -14.76 -8.27
CA PRO A 91 -14.65 -14.59 -7.22
C PRO A 91 -15.30 -15.91 -6.76
N GLN A 92 -15.12 -17.00 -7.50
CA GLN A 92 -15.75 -18.29 -7.22
C GLN A 92 -15.05 -19.08 -6.10
N SER A 93 -13.71 -19.07 -6.09
CA SER A 93 -12.90 -19.76 -5.08
C SER A 93 -11.45 -19.28 -5.12
N ASN A 94 -10.80 -19.31 -3.96
CA ASN A 94 -9.36 -19.13 -3.80
C ASN A 94 -8.57 -20.42 -4.12
N ASP A 95 -9.20 -21.42 -4.74
CA ASP A 95 -8.54 -22.66 -5.21
C ASP A 95 -8.18 -22.61 -6.70
N ILE A 96 -8.59 -21.55 -7.41
CA ILE A 96 -8.32 -21.42 -8.84
C ILE A 96 -7.03 -20.64 -9.03
N GLU A 97 -5.98 -21.35 -9.44
CA GLU A 97 -4.67 -20.74 -9.72
C GLU A 97 -4.73 -19.86 -10.97
N MET A 98 -4.08 -18.69 -10.91
CA MET A 98 -3.95 -17.78 -12.05
C MET A 98 -2.64 -17.99 -12.82
N THR A 99 -2.23 -19.23 -13.08
CA THR A 99 -0.94 -19.56 -13.73
C THR A 99 -0.96 -19.47 -15.26
N SER A 100 -2.13 -19.37 -15.89
CA SER A 100 -2.28 -19.29 -17.35
C SER A 100 -3.37 -18.31 -17.80
N VAL A 101 -3.52 -17.19 -17.10
CA VAL A 101 -4.49 -16.14 -17.46
C VAL A 101 -3.91 -15.35 -18.63
N HIS A 102 -4.51 -15.51 -19.82
CA HIS A 102 -3.98 -14.93 -21.07
C HIS A 102 -2.51 -15.29 -21.35
N GLY A 103 -2.09 -16.51 -20.97
CA GLY A 103 -0.74 -17.01 -21.23
C GLY A 103 0.34 -16.50 -20.26
N THR A 104 -0.04 -15.88 -19.15
CA THR A 104 0.88 -15.48 -18.07
C THR A 104 0.39 -15.95 -16.70
N THR A 105 1.35 -16.12 -15.78
CA THR A 105 1.05 -16.21 -14.35
C THR A 105 0.71 -14.82 -13.80
N VAL A 106 -0.33 -14.73 -13.00
CA VAL A 106 -0.76 -13.49 -12.35
C VAL A 106 -0.20 -13.43 -10.94
N PHE A 107 0.52 -12.37 -10.65
CA PHE A 107 1.04 -12.05 -9.31
C PHE A 107 1.01 -10.53 -9.15
N GLY A 108 1.34 -10.00 -7.97
CA GLY A 108 1.12 -8.60 -7.65
C GLY A 108 1.78 -7.60 -8.61
N GLY A 109 2.92 -7.99 -9.21
CA GLY A 109 3.66 -7.18 -10.19
C GLY A 109 3.16 -7.26 -11.63
N THR A 110 2.12 -8.07 -11.93
CA THR A 110 1.54 -8.18 -13.28
C THR A 110 0.25 -7.38 -13.40
N PHE A 111 -0.91 -8.03 -13.62
CA PHE A 111 -2.18 -7.32 -13.84
C PHE A 111 -2.53 -6.33 -12.73
N PRO A 112 -2.38 -6.62 -11.42
CA PRO A 112 -2.69 -5.64 -10.38
C PRO A 112 -1.87 -4.34 -10.49
N ALA A 113 -0.55 -4.46 -10.63
CA ALA A 113 0.35 -3.31 -10.81
C ALA A 113 0.06 -2.54 -12.11
N MET A 114 -0.21 -3.23 -13.22
CA MET A 114 -0.55 -2.59 -14.50
C MET A 114 -1.90 -1.86 -14.45
N ILE A 115 -2.91 -2.42 -13.78
CA ILE A 115 -4.20 -1.75 -13.57
C ILE A 115 -4.02 -0.50 -12.71
N TRP A 116 -3.22 -0.60 -11.63
CA TRP A 116 -2.88 0.56 -10.80
C TRP A 116 -2.17 1.64 -11.62
N ASN A 117 -1.14 1.27 -12.41
CA ASN A 117 -0.43 2.20 -13.29
C ASN A 117 -1.40 2.93 -14.24
N SER A 118 -2.29 2.18 -14.91
CA SER A 118 -3.26 2.77 -15.83
C SER A 118 -4.19 3.76 -15.14
N LEU A 119 -4.61 3.50 -13.89
CA LEU A 119 -5.43 4.44 -13.14
C LEU A 119 -4.68 5.76 -12.89
N TYR A 120 -3.41 5.72 -12.51
CA TYR A 120 -2.63 6.92 -12.19
C TYR A 120 -2.19 7.66 -13.45
N ALA A 121 -1.69 6.95 -14.46
CA ALA A 121 -1.20 7.53 -15.70
C ALA A 121 -2.33 8.12 -16.56
N ASN A 122 -3.49 7.47 -16.61
CA ASN A 122 -4.59 7.87 -17.50
C ASN A 122 -5.76 8.56 -16.75
N GLY A 123 -5.85 8.40 -15.42
CA GLY A 123 -6.92 8.98 -14.61
C GLY A 123 -6.71 10.45 -14.22
N GLY A 124 -5.64 11.08 -14.69
CA GLY A 124 -5.35 12.49 -14.42
C GLY A 124 -4.96 12.77 -12.96
N VAL A 125 -4.36 11.77 -12.28
CA VAL A 125 -3.86 11.94 -10.91
C VAL A 125 -2.60 12.84 -10.97
N PRO A 126 -2.61 14.03 -10.35
CA PRO A 126 -1.45 14.91 -10.42
C PRO A 126 -0.28 14.31 -9.63
N CYS A 127 0.91 14.36 -10.22
CA CYS A 127 2.13 13.93 -9.55
C CYS A 127 2.49 14.93 -8.46
N GLU A 128 2.42 14.48 -7.21
CA GLU A 128 2.81 15.23 -6.01
C GLU A 128 3.91 14.47 -5.28
N GLU A 129 4.76 15.19 -4.54
CA GLU A 129 5.82 14.62 -3.73
C GLU A 129 5.47 14.67 -2.24
N PHE A 130 6.01 13.72 -1.48
CA PHE A 130 5.86 13.73 -0.03
C PHE A 130 6.75 14.80 0.60
N GLU A 131 6.19 15.51 1.59
CA GLU A 131 6.97 16.43 2.42
C GLU A 131 8.02 15.66 3.22
N VAL A 132 9.25 16.16 3.20
CA VAL A 132 10.36 15.60 3.97
C VAL A 132 10.18 16.04 5.44
N PRO A 133 10.12 15.11 6.41
CA PRO A 133 9.98 15.46 7.81
C PRO A 133 11.18 16.24 8.34
N GLU A 134 10.94 17.27 9.16
CA GLU A 134 12.01 18.06 9.78
C GLU A 134 12.81 17.26 10.82
N THR A 135 12.13 16.35 11.53
CA THR A 135 12.74 15.48 12.52
C THR A 135 13.22 14.18 11.88
N PRO A 136 14.51 13.81 12.00
CA PRO A 136 15.00 12.55 11.47
C PRO A 136 14.38 11.36 12.23
N ILE A 137 14.42 10.18 11.59
CA ILE A 137 13.93 8.96 12.23
C ILE A 137 14.78 8.63 13.47
N SER A 138 14.09 8.34 14.57
CA SER A 138 14.71 7.76 15.76
C SER A 138 14.56 6.24 15.66
N TRP A 139 15.68 5.55 15.41
CA TRP A 139 15.70 4.09 15.36
C TRP A 139 15.56 3.51 16.76
N ALA A 140 14.41 2.91 17.04
CA ALA A 140 14.16 2.15 18.25
C ALA A 140 13.42 0.85 17.90
N PRO A 141 13.73 -0.27 18.56
CA PRO A 141 12.97 -1.49 18.37
C PRO A 141 11.51 -1.26 18.79
N TYR A 142 10.58 -1.56 17.88
CA TYR A 142 9.15 -1.50 18.15
C TYR A 142 8.65 -2.86 18.64
N TYR A 143 8.13 -2.89 19.86
CA TYR A 143 7.46 -4.06 20.43
C TYR A 143 5.95 -3.77 20.50
N GLY A 144 5.22 -4.30 19.52
CA GLY A 144 3.76 -4.34 19.53
C GLY A 144 3.24 -5.66 20.07
N GLU A 145 1.93 -5.73 20.30
CA GLU A 145 1.23 -6.94 20.78
C GLU A 145 1.46 -8.17 19.88
N PHE A 146 1.78 -7.94 18.60
CA PHE A 146 2.05 -8.97 17.61
C PHE A 146 3.53 -9.10 17.23
N THR A 147 4.45 -8.41 17.92
CA THR A 147 5.89 -8.53 17.64
C THR A 147 6.41 -9.86 18.20
N GLN A 148 6.83 -10.77 17.31
CA GLN A 148 7.61 -11.94 17.70
C GLN A 148 9.10 -11.57 17.65
N SER A 149 9.81 -11.69 18.77
CA SER A 149 11.27 -11.59 18.76
C SER A 149 11.86 -12.79 18.02
N GLY A 150 12.81 -12.54 17.12
CA GLY A 150 13.62 -13.60 16.50
C GLY A 150 14.40 -14.39 17.57
N PRO A 151 14.85 -15.62 17.25
CA PRO A 151 15.62 -16.42 18.19
C PRO A 151 16.86 -15.62 18.62
N SER A 152 17.11 -15.55 19.94
CA SER A 152 18.33 -14.96 20.48
C SER A 152 19.53 -15.73 19.96
N GLU A 153 20.55 -15.02 19.46
CA GLU A 153 21.86 -15.62 19.21
C GLU A 153 22.39 -16.19 20.54
N GLU A 154 22.30 -17.50 20.72
CA GLU A 154 23.14 -18.19 21.68
C GLU A 154 24.57 -18.12 21.12
N THR A 155 25.38 -17.24 21.68
CA THR A 155 26.83 -17.33 21.58
C THR A 155 27.26 -18.64 22.24
N SER A 156 27.49 -19.69 21.44
CA SER A 156 28.18 -20.89 21.90
C SER A 156 29.67 -20.58 22.05
N SER A 157 30.06 -20.21 23.27
CA SER A 157 31.44 -20.33 23.72
C SER A 157 31.64 -21.72 24.29
N ASP A 158 32.16 -22.66 23.49
CA ASP A 158 32.85 -23.89 23.91
C ASP A 158 33.60 -24.36 22.65
N GLY A 159 34.92 -24.41 22.53
CA GLY A 159 35.90 -24.70 23.57
C GLY A 159 36.45 -26.12 23.41
N GLU A 160 37.03 -26.48 22.24
CA GLU A 160 38.21 -27.36 22.06
C GLU A 160 38.71 -27.38 20.61
#